data_AF-A0A932JBR3-F1
#
_entry.id   AF-A0A932JBR3-F1
#
_cell.length_a   1.000
_cell.length_b   1.000
_cell.length_c   1.000
_cell.angle_alpha   90.00
_cell.angle_beta   90.00
_cell.angle_gamma   90.00
#
_symmetry.space_group_name_H-M   'P 1'
#
loop_
_entity.id
_entity.type
_entity.pdbx_description
1 polymer ?
#
loop_
_entity_poly.entity_id
_entity_poly.type
_entity_poly.pdbx_seq_one_letter_code
_entity_poly.pdbx_strand_id
1 'polypeptide(L)'
;MKQLRLMIAISAWLVAALACALPGENSPDAAATLDEAVRLTVEAATFAPPLTSAPIPIATSTEAPPIGLTLPPPTAEPPAAEPSPLPNDLARPNGLVFHAPHFSAPPTVDGDVSEWGGLADVIDQVVYQPGNWSGAGDNSATFALAWDEANFYLAVLVKDEVRAQTQTNVAIFKGDSLELLLDVDLGGDFADAKLSGDDYQLGLSPGDLETGNPPPGTYLWFPKDRAGVPAGVAVSAKPTGDGYTVEAAIPWAVFGVTPAVNSRFGFALSLSDNDNTAAAEQQSMVSTVNTRKLTDPTTWGTLVLGE
;
A
#
# COMPACT_ATOMS: atom_id res chain seq x y z
N MET A 1 -23.08 -57.63 41.00
CA MET A 1 -22.10 -58.73 40.84
C MET A 1 -21.93 -59.02 39.35
N LYS A 2 -20.68 -59.25 38.91
CA LYS A 2 -20.12 -59.30 37.52
C LYS A 2 -19.81 -57.90 36.95
N GLN A 3 -18.56 -57.37 36.91
CA GLN A 3 -17.30 -57.83 36.27
C GLN A 3 -17.56 -58.19 34.79
N LEU A 4 -16.90 -57.68 33.73
CA LEU A 4 -15.47 -57.45 33.51
C LEU A 4 -15.22 -56.84 32.09
N ARG A 5 -14.31 -55.84 32.00
CA ARG A 5 -13.28 -55.47 30.97
C ARG A 5 -13.47 -55.79 29.46
N LEU A 6 -13.38 -54.79 28.57
CA LEU A 6 -12.20 -54.28 27.83
C LEU A 6 -11.69 -55.20 26.70
N MET A 7 -11.87 -54.77 25.44
CA MET A 7 -10.97 -55.11 24.33
C MET A 7 -10.78 -53.90 23.42
N ILE A 8 -9.51 -53.50 23.29
CA ILE A 8 -8.95 -52.52 22.37
C ILE A 8 -8.72 -53.22 21.03
N ALA A 9 -9.09 -52.60 19.92
CA ALA A 9 -8.68 -53.02 18.58
C ALA A 9 -8.04 -51.83 17.84
N ILE A 10 -6.71 -51.86 17.77
CA ILE A 10 -5.87 -50.99 16.98
C ILE A 10 -5.96 -51.48 15.53
N SER A 11 -6.34 -50.59 14.60
CA SER A 11 -6.32 -50.87 13.16
C SER A 11 -5.35 -49.90 12.49
N ALA A 12 -4.15 -50.39 12.20
CA ALA A 12 -3.20 -49.71 11.33
C ALA A 12 -3.56 -49.99 9.88
N TRP A 13 -3.72 -48.94 9.06
CA TRP A 13 -3.70 -49.06 7.60
C TRP A 13 -2.71 -48.06 7.04
N LEU A 14 -1.60 -48.60 6.55
CA LEU A 14 -0.60 -47.95 5.74
C LEU A 14 -0.82 -48.46 4.31
N VAL A 15 -1.20 -47.59 3.38
CA VAL A 15 -1.08 -47.84 1.93
C VAL A 15 -0.45 -46.61 1.31
N ALA A 16 0.74 -46.81 0.76
CA ALA A 16 1.49 -45.79 0.05
C ALA A 16 1.27 -45.93 -1.47
N ALA A 17 1.13 -44.76 -2.10
CA ALA A 17 1.65 -44.36 -3.41
C ALA A 17 1.04 -44.98 -4.70
N LEU A 18 0.38 -44.14 -5.51
CA LEU A 18 0.93 -43.53 -6.74
C LEU A 18 -0.15 -42.69 -7.42
N ALA A 19 0.05 -41.38 -7.58
CA ALA A 19 -0.64 -40.58 -8.59
C ALA A 19 0.29 -39.47 -9.10
N CYS A 20 0.38 -39.42 -10.43
CA CYS A 20 1.26 -38.63 -11.28
C CYS A 20 1.44 -37.16 -10.88
N ALA A 21 2.70 -36.72 -10.84
CA ALA A 21 3.06 -35.32 -10.98
C ALA A 21 3.09 -34.95 -12.47
N LEU A 22 2.34 -33.92 -12.84
CA LEU A 22 2.56 -33.12 -14.05
C LEU A 22 2.78 -31.66 -13.62
N PRO A 23 3.67 -30.91 -14.28
CA PRO A 23 4.17 -29.63 -13.81
C PRO A 23 3.33 -28.46 -14.34
N GLY A 24 3.03 -27.48 -13.47
CA GLY A 24 2.35 -26.25 -13.87
C GLY A 24 2.09 -25.32 -12.68
N GLU A 25 3.04 -24.41 -12.45
CA GLU A 25 2.88 -23.09 -11.84
C GLU A 25 2.21 -23.00 -10.45
N ASN A 26 2.98 -23.34 -9.41
CA ASN A 26 2.88 -22.69 -8.11
C ASN A 26 4.13 -21.81 -7.95
N SER A 27 3.98 -20.48 -8.00
CA SER A 27 5.03 -19.55 -7.56
C SER A 27 4.81 -19.22 -6.09
N PRO A 28 5.72 -19.56 -5.17
CA PRO A 28 5.77 -18.97 -3.85
C PRO A 28 6.87 -17.91 -3.85
N ASP A 29 6.54 -16.62 -3.86
CA ASP A 29 7.55 -15.62 -3.49
C ASP A 29 6.90 -14.28 -3.11
N ALA A 30 6.82 -14.05 -1.79
CA ALA A 30 6.64 -12.71 -1.20
C ALA A 30 7.19 -12.65 0.24
N ALA A 31 7.32 -13.79 0.92
CA ALA A 31 7.82 -13.84 2.29
C ALA A 31 9.33 -14.12 2.44
N ALA A 32 10.01 -14.61 1.39
CA ALA A 32 11.39 -15.10 1.51
C ALA A 32 12.50 -14.04 1.23
N THR A 33 12.17 -12.87 0.69
CA THR A 33 13.18 -11.88 0.26
C THR A 33 13.49 -10.79 1.29
N LEU A 34 12.73 -10.70 2.38
CA LEU A 34 12.96 -9.70 3.43
C LEU A 34 14.08 -10.08 4.40
N ASP A 35 14.41 -11.38 4.54
CA ASP A 35 15.39 -11.85 5.54
C ASP A 35 16.85 -11.79 5.04
N GLU A 36 17.07 -11.85 3.72
CA GLU A 36 18.43 -11.83 3.14
C GLU A 36 19.00 -10.41 2.95
N ALA A 37 18.14 -9.40 2.71
CA ALA A 37 18.55 -8.01 2.51
C ALA A 37 19.03 -7.30 3.80
N VAL A 38 18.60 -7.77 4.97
CA VAL A 38 18.97 -7.17 6.28
C VAL A 38 20.39 -7.57 6.70
N ARG A 39 20.92 -8.69 6.20
CA ARG A 39 22.30 -9.11 6.52
C ARG A 39 23.37 -8.34 5.75
N LEU A 40 23.09 -7.81 4.55
CA LEU A 40 24.10 -7.18 3.70
C LEU A 40 24.41 -5.71 4.07
N THR A 41 23.56 -5.04 4.84
CA THR A 41 23.66 -3.60 5.11
C THR A 41 24.51 -3.25 6.34
N VAL A 42 24.91 -4.23 7.17
CA VAL A 42 25.66 -3.97 8.42
C VAL A 42 27.19 -4.01 8.24
N GLU A 43 27.73 -4.56 7.14
CA GLU A 43 29.19 -4.72 6.96
C GLU A 43 29.89 -3.68 6.06
N ALA A 44 29.15 -2.83 5.33
CA ALA A 44 29.77 -1.92 4.35
C ALA A 44 30.08 -0.50 4.88
N ALA A 45 29.74 -0.18 6.13
CA ALA A 45 29.84 1.17 6.67
C ALA A 45 31.08 1.41 7.54
N THR A 46 32.27 0.95 7.14
CA THR A 46 33.53 1.54 7.65
C THR A 46 34.63 1.49 6.59
N PHE A 47 35.34 2.61 6.45
CA PHE A 47 36.54 2.85 5.62
C PHE A 47 36.34 3.22 4.13
N ALA A 48 36.25 4.53 3.87
CA ALA A 48 36.75 5.13 2.63
C ALA A 48 37.74 6.28 2.98
N PRO A 49 38.99 6.26 2.48
CA PRO A 49 39.97 7.33 2.71
C PRO A 49 39.74 8.53 1.76
N PRO A 50 40.34 9.72 2.04
CA PRO A 50 40.03 10.95 1.31
C PRO A 50 40.63 10.98 -0.11
N LEU A 51 39.85 11.48 -1.07
CA LEU A 51 40.24 11.63 -2.47
C LEU A 51 41.27 12.76 -2.65
N THR A 52 42.39 12.45 -3.30
CA THR A 52 43.45 13.39 -3.69
C THR A 52 43.15 13.95 -5.08
N SER A 53 43.12 15.28 -5.25
CA SER A 53 42.86 15.91 -6.56
C SER A 53 44.10 15.86 -7.46
N ALA A 54 43.99 15.28 -8.65
CA ALA A 54 44.98 15.41 -9.72
C ALA A 54 44.62 16.61 -10.65
N PRO A 55 45.61 17.31 -11.25
CA PRO A 55 45.34 18.45 -12.12
C PRO A 55 44.93 18.03 -13.54
N ILE A 56 43.94 18.75 -14.09
CA ILE A 56 43.40 18.59 -15.45
C ILE A 56 44.34 19.29 -16.45
N PRO A 57 44.69 18.68 -17.60
CA PRO A 57 45.48 19.35 -18.62
C PRO A 57 44.65 20.40 -19.38
N ILE A 58 45.24 21.58 -19.55
CA ILE A 58 44.68 22.70 -20.31
C ILE A 58 44.86 22.41 -21.81
N ALA A 59 43.77 22.23 -22.55
CA ALA A 59 43.80 22.17 -24.00
C ALA A 59 43.92 23.59 -24.58
N THR A 60 44.96 23.82 -25.39
CA THR A 60 45.18 25.06 -26.13
C THR A 60 44.30 25.06 -27.38
N SER A 61 43.41 26.05 -27.52
CA SER A 61 42.58 26.21 -28.71
C SER A 61 43.38 26.87 -29.85
N THR A 62 43.55 26.16 -30.96
CA THR A 62 44.01 26.74 -32.23
C THR A 62 42.81 27.41 -32.93
N GLU A 63 42.90 28.71 -33.17
CA GLU A 63 41.87 29.49 -33.88
C GLU A 63 41.92 29.21 -35.39
N ALA A 64 40.78 28.76 -35.96
CA ALA A 64 40.60 28.57 -37.39
C ALA A 64 40.05 29.86 -38.04
N PRO A 65 40.40 30.18 -39.31
CA PRO A 65 40.01 31.43 -39.95
C PRO A 65 38.49 31.50 -40.21
N PRO A 66 37.89 32.70 -40.19
CA PRO A 66 36.45 32.86 -40.34
C PRO A 66 36.03 32.63 -41.80
N ILE A 67 35.26 31.56 -42.03
CA ILE A 67 34.51 31.38 -43.28
C ILE A 67 33.16 32.06 -43.07
N GLY A 68 32.93 33.16 -43.80
CA GLY A 68 31.65 33.87 -43.81
C GLY A 68 30.56 33.05 -44.49
N LEU A 69 29.82 32.27 -43.71
CA LEU A 69 28.58 31.63 -44.14
C LEU A 69 27.42 32.43 -43.53
N THR A 70 26.65 33.11 -44.38
CA THR A 70 25.38 33.71 -43.99
C THR A 70 24.40 32.59 -43.69
N LEU A 71 24.11 32.35 -42.40
CA LEU A 71 23.09 31.42 -41.96
C LEU A 71 21.70 31.94 -42.37
N PRO A 72 20.83 31.09 -42.97
CA PRO A 72 19.44 31.45 -43.17
C PRO A 72 18.76 31.71 -41.80
N PRO A 73 17.71 32.55 -41.77
CA PRO A 73 16.97 32.81 -40.54
C PRO A 73 16.45 31.51 -39.92
N PRO A 74 16.42 31.39 -38.59
CA PRO A 74 15.89 30.20 -37.93
C PRO A 74 14.43 30.02 -38.37
N THR A 75 14.13 28.87 -38.97
CA THR A 75 12.76 28.40 -39.14
C THR A 75 12.14 28.34 -37.75
N ALA A 76 11.02 29.04 -37.56
CA ALA A 76 10.28 28.99 -36.30
C ALA A 76 10.02 27.53 -35.95
N GLU A 77 10.52 27.11 -34.79
CA GLU A 77 10.21 25.82 -34.21
C GLU A 77 8.68 25.73 -34.04
N PRO A 78 8.03 24.64 -34.45
CA PRO A 78 6.61 24.46 -34.18
C PRO A 78 6.39 24.61 -32.67
N PRO A 79 5.30 25.27 -32.23
CA PRO A 79 4.99 25.32 -30.81
C PRO A 79 5.01 23.90 -30.25
N ALA A 80 5.75 23.69 -29.16
CA ALA A 80 5.70 22.45 -28.40
C ALA A 80 4.22 22.12 -28.17
N ALA A 81 3.80 20.92 -28.56
CA ALA A 81 2.44 20.48 -28.32
C ALA A 81 2.19 20.59 -26.81
N GLU A 82 1.22 21.40 -26.41
CA GLU A 82 0.71 21.38 -25.05
C GLU A 82 0.28 19.93 -24.76
N PRO A 83 0.64 19.35 -23.60
CA PRO A 83 0.18 18.03 -23.23
C PRO A 83 -1.34 18.04 -23.32
N SER A 84 -1.90 17.16 -24.14
CA SER A 84 -3.35 16.99 -24.24
C SER A 84 -3.86 16.75 -22.81
N PRO A 85 -4.88 17.49 -22.33
CA PRO A 85 -5.46 17.21 -21.04
C PRO A 85 -5.88 15.74 -21.07
N LEU A 86 -5.48 15.00 -20.03
CA LEU A 86 -5.91 13.63 -19.82
C LEU A 86 -7.43 13.55 -19.99
N PRO A 87 -7.95 12.47 -20.60
CA PRO A 87 -9.39 12.28 -20.66
C PRO A 87 -9.99 12.39 -19.26
N ASN A 88 -10.98 13.27 -19.08
CA ASN A 88 -11.63 13.53 -17.79
C ASN A 88 -12.36 12.28 -17.22
N ASP A 89 -12.34 11.15 -17.93
CA ASP A 89 -12.91 9.86 -17.61
C ASP A 89 -11.86 8.76 -17.34
N LEU A 90 -10.56 9.10 -17.23
CA LEU A 90 -9.52 8.09 -16.99
C LEU A 90 -9.82 7.29 -15.72
N ALA A 91 -10.05 5.99 -15.88
CA ALA A 91 -10.32 5.08 -14.79
C ALA A 91 -9.78 3.68 -15.12
N ARG A 92 -9.26 3.00 -14.10
CA ARG A 92 -8.89 1.60 -14.17
C ARG A 92 -10.16 0.76 -14.38
N PRO A 93 -10.12 -0.31 -15.19
CA PRO A 93 -11.28 -1.17 -15.42
C PRO A 93 -11.53 -2.18 -14.28
N ASN A 94 -11.02 -1.93 -13.08
CA ASN A 94 -10.88 -2.91 -12.00
C ASN A 94 -11.91 -2.75 -10.87
N GLY A 95 -13.14 -2.33 -11.19
CA GLY A 95 -14.22 -2.17 -10.21
C GLY A 95 -14.80 -0.77 -10.18
N LEU A 96 -15.26 -0.35 -9.01
CA LEU A 96 -15.87 0.96 -8.82
C LEU A 96 -14.82 2.08 -8.84
N VAL A 97 -15.26 3.26 -9.24
CA VAL A 97 -14.51 4.50 -9.02
C VAL A 97 -14.92 5.03 -7.65
N PHE A 98 -13.93 5.20 -6.76
CA PHE A 98 -14.12 5.76 -5.43
C PHE A 98 -14.09 7.29 -5.51
N HIS A 99 -14.92 7.94 -4.70
CA HIS A 99 -15.03 9.39 -4.68
C HIS A 99 -14.74 9.90 -3.27
N ALA A 100 -13.76 10.80 -3.17
CA ALA A 100 -13.50 11.56 -1.95
C ALA A 100 -14.08 12.97 -2.11
N PRO A 101 -15.21 13.34 -1.48
CA PRO A 101 -15.71 14.71 -1.47
C PRO A 101 -14.74 15.68 -0.79
N HIS A 102 -14.81 16.96 -1.16
CA HIS A 102 -14.07 18.02 -0.46
C HIS A 102 -14.74 18.37 0.86
N PHE A 103 -13.94 18.53 1.91
CA PHE A 103 -14.40 18.92 3.23
C PHE A 103 -14.09 20.38 3.50
N SER A 104 -15.15 21.17 3.66
CA SER A 104 -15.03 22.58 4.07
C SER A 104 -14.52 22.77 5.51
N ALA A 105 -14.58 21.73 6.33
CA ALA A 105 -13.99 21.67 7.66
C ALA A 105 -13.36 20.28 7.88
N PRO A 106 -12.12 20.20 8.38
CA PRO A 106 -11.46 18.92 8.57
C PRO A 106 -12.15 18.11 9.67
N PRO A 107 -12.19 16.76 9.55
CA PRO A 107 -12.70 15.89 10.60
C PRO A 107 -11.74 15.89 11.79
N THR A 108 -12.26 15.57 12.97
CA THR A 108 -11.45 15.36 14.16
C THR A 108 -10.95 13.92 14.15
N VAL A 109 -9.65 13.71 13.93
CA VAL A 109 -9.05 12.36 13.92
C VAL A 109 -8.96 11.79 15.33
N ASP A 110 -10.05 11.25 15.84
CA ASP A 110 -10.14 10.69 17.19
C ASP A 110 -10.63 9.23 17.20
N GLY A 111 -10.92 8.66 16.03
CA GLY A 111 -11.41 7.30 15.85
C GLY A 111 -12.94 7.18 15.98
N ASP A 112 -13.68 8.27 16.16
CA ASP A 112 -15.15 8.29 16.13
C ASP A 112 -15.66 8.69 14.74
N VAL A 113 -16.01 7.67 13.95
CA VAL A 113 -16.48 7.85 12.57
C VAL A 113 -17.91 8.40 12.46
N SER A 114 -18.59 8.74 13.57
CA SER A 114 -19.99 9.18 13.54
C SER A 114 -20.21 10.51 12.82
N GLU A 115 -19.20 11.38 12.75
CA GLU A 115 -19.30 12.67 12.07
C GLU A 115 -19.34 12.58 10.53
N TRP A 116 -18.97 11.43 9.97
CA TRP A 116 -18.87 11.22 8.52
C TRP A 116 -20.22 11.05 7.82
N GLY A 117 -21.32 10.94 8.57
CA GLY A 117 -22.68 10.83 8.00
C GLY A 117 -22.99 9.51 7.30
N GLY A 118 -22.02 8.60 7.19
CA GLY A 118 -22.15 7.24 6.66
C GLY A 118 -20.87 6.73 6.00
N LEU A 119 -20.66 5.42 6.03
CA LEU A 119 -19.55 4.74 5.36
C LEU A 119 -20.13 3.85 4.26
N ALA A 120 -19.97 4.25 3.00
CA ALA A 120 -20.69 3.68 1.86
C ALA A 120 -19.88 2.66 1.07
N ASP A 121 -18.55 2.78 1.08
CA ASP A 121 -17.66 1.89 0.34
C ASP A 121 -17.27 0.68 1.19
N VAL A 122 -16.87 -0.43 0.55
CA VAL A 122 -16.66 -1.73 1.19
C VAL A 122 -15.28 -2.30 0.87
N ILE A 123 -14.67 -2.96 1.85
CA ILE A 123 -13.47 -3.79 1.72
C ILE A 123 -13.87 -5.24 2.04
N ASP A 124 -14.05 -6.06 1.01
CA ASP A 124 -14.52 -7.45 1.16
C ASP A 124 -13.99 -8.42 0.09
N GLN A 125 -13.07 -7.97 -0.78
CA GLN A 125 -12.49 -8.82 -1.81
C GLN A 125 -11.22 -9.49 -1.28
N VAL A 126 -11.26 -10.80 -1.02
CA VAL A 126 -10.10 -11.52 -0.51
C VAL A 126 -8.97 -11.62 -1.55
N VAL A 127 -7.77 -11.17 -1.18
CA VAL A 127 -6.59 -11.06 -2.08
C VAL A 127 -5.34 -11.74 -1.54
N TYR A 128 -5.34 -12.19 -0.28
CA TYR A 128 -4.27 -12.97 0.31
C TYR A 128 -4.83 -14.08 1.20
N GLN A 129 -4.28 -15.30 1.04
CA GLN A 129 -4.64 -16.50 1.81
C GLN A 129 -6.15 -16.72 1.97
N PRO A 130 -6.91 -16.87 0.86
CA PRO A 130 -8.37 -17.01 0.92
C PRO A 130 -8.87 -18.23 1.68
N GLY A 131 -8.02 -19.24 1.93
CA GLY A 131 -8.35 -20.38 2.76
C GLY A 131 -8.44 -20.06 4.26
N ASN A 132 -7.90 -18.92 4.68
CA ASN A 132 -7.97 -18.44 6.06
C ASN A 132 -9.12 -17.45 6.29
N TRP A 133 -9.74 -16.94 5.21
CA TRP A 133 -10.86 -15.98 5.33
C TRP A 133 -12.21 -16.71 5.39
N SER A 134 -12.95 -16.54 6.48
CA SER A 134 -14.21 -17.26 6.72
C SER A 134 -15.49 -16.48 6.35
N GLY A 135 -15.34 -15.22 5.90
CA GLY A 135 -16.42 -14.40 5.35
C GLY A 135 -16.39 -12.96 5.86
N ALA A 136 -17.37 -12.12 5.50
CA ALA A 136 -17.38 -10.73 5.95
C ALA A 136 -17.50 -10.54 7.49
N GLY A 137 -17.87 -11.59 8.22
CA GLY A 137 -17.84 -11.58 9.68
C GLY A 137 -16.44 -11.64 10.27
N ASP A 138 -15.54 -12.32 9.55
CA ASP A 138 -14.15 -12.64 9.86
C ASP A 138 -13.26 -11.41 9.70
N ASN A 139 -13.28 -10.85 8.49
CA ASN A 139 -12.50 -9.68 8.14
C ASN A 139 -13.20 -8.93 7.00
N SER A 140 -13.75 -7.77 7.31
CA SER A 140 -14.26 -6.82 6.31
C SER A 140 -14.32 -5.40 6.88
N ALA A 141 -14.55 -4.43 6.01
CA ALA A 141 -14.76 -3.05 6.46
C ALA A 141 -15.75 -2.30 5.58
N THR A 142 -16.40 -1.30 6.16
CA THR A 142 -16.96 -0.18 5.41
C THR A 142 -16.11 1.06 5.64
N PHE A 143 -16.05 1.95 4.65
CA PHE A 143 -15.26 3.17 4.76
C PHE A 143 -15.88 4.35 4.02
N ALA A 144 -15.34 5.53 4.33
CA ALA A 144 -15.57 6.76 3.60
C ALA A 144 -14.22 7.48 3.42
N LEU A 145 -14.13 8.23 2.33
CA LEU A 145 -12.98 9.05 1.97
C LEU A 145 -13.40 10.51 1.98
N ALA A 146 -12.45 11.40 2.21
CA ALA A 146 -12.63 12.83 2.02
C ALA A 146 -11.27 13.49 1.76
N TRP A 147 -11.28 14.76 1.36
CA TRP A 147 -10.06 15.53 1.24
C TRP A 147 -10.28 17.01 1.52
N ASP A 148 -9.21 17.70 1.86
CA ASP A 148 -9.09 19.15 1.74
C ASP A 148 -7.72 19.50 1.15
N GLU A 149 -7.37 20.79 1.09
CA GLU A 149 -6.10 21.23 0.52
C GLU A 149 -4.88 20.70 1.29
N ALA A 150 -5.04 20.30 2.55
CA ALA A 150 -3.95 19.85 3.41
C ALA A 150 -3.83 18.31 3.45
N ASN A 151 -4.94 17.59 3.54
CA ASN A 151 -4.94 16.15 3.80
C ASN A 151 -5.94 15.37 2.93
N PHE A 152 -5.58 14.11 2.73
CA PHE A 152 -6.49 13.03 2.40
C PHE A 152 -6.97 12.37 3.69
N TYR A 153 -8.28 12.15 3.81
CA TYR A 153 -8.90 11.60 5.01
C TYR A 153 -9.53 10.24 4.74
N LEU A 154 -9.49 9.39 5.76
CA LEU A 154 -10.08 8.06 5.76
C LEU A 154 -10.82 7.84 7.08
N ALA A 155 -12.04 7.31 6.99
CA ALA A 155 -12.75 6.70 8.12
C ALA A 155 -13.15 5.27 7.75
N VAL A 156 -12.81 4.33 8.62
CA VAL A 156 -13.06 2.89 8.42
C VAL A 156 -13.76 2.33 9.65
N LEU A 157 -14.83 1.57 9.41
CA LEU A 157 -15.44 0.68 10.39
C LEU A 157 -15.08 -0.76 9.99
N VAL A 158 -14.20 -1.37 10.77
CA VAL A 158 -13.74 -2.74 10.60
C VAL A 158 -14.63 -3.69 11.39
N LYS A 159 -14.94 -4.82 10.77
CA LYS A 159 -15.53 -5.99 11.40
C LYS A 159 -14.49 -7.11 11.47
N ASP A 160 -14.23 -7.57 12.68
CA ASP A 160 -13.14 -8.46 13.04
C ASP A 160 -13.38 -9.00 14.47
N GLU A 161 -13.46 -10.33 14.61
CA GLU A 161 -13.69 -11.02 15.88
C GLU A 161 -12.46 -11.08 16.80
N VAL A 162 -11.25 -11.13 16.25
CA VAL A 162 -10.01 -11.34 16.99
C VAL A 162 -8.92 -10.44 16.44
N ARG A 163 -8.60 -9.43 17.25
CA ARG A 163 -7.57 -8.44 16.91
C ARG A 163 -6.25 -8.81 17.53
N ALA A 164 -5.18 -8.90 16.74
CA ALA A 164 -3.80 -9.00 17.18
C ALA A 164 -2.87 -8.06 16.40
N GLN A 165 -2.62 -6.88 16.99
CA GLN A 165 -1.66 -5.92 16.48
C GLN A 165 -0.61 -5.52 17.52
N THR A 166 0.45 -6.32 17.60
CA THR A 166 1.60 -6.08 18.50
C THR A 166 2.81 -5.47 17.80
N GLN A 167 2.74 -5.28 16.48
CA GLN A 167 3.85 -4.85 15.64
C GLN A 167 3.84 -3.34 15.42
N THR A 168 5.00 -2.81 15.04
CA THR A 168 5.18 -1.38 14.74
C THR A 168 6.02 -1.20 13.48
N ASN A 169 6.00 0.02 12.94
CA ASN A 169 6.82 0.43 11.81
C ASN A 169 6.67 -0.54 10.62
N VAL A 170 7.79 -0.98 10.04
CA VAL A 170 7.84 -1.84 8.86
C VAL A 170 7.05 -3.15 9.01
N ALA A 171 6.80 -3.60 10.25
CA ALA A 171 6.19 -4.89 10.54
C ALA A 171 4.67 -4.83 10.81
N ILE A 172 4.02 -3.65 10.74
CA ILE A 172 2.58 -3.52 11.06
C ILE A 172 1.69 -4.42 10.18
N PHE A 173 2.12 -4.77 8.97
CA PHE A 173 1.39 -5.68 8.07
C PHE A 173 1.23 -7.11 8.62
N LYS A 174 2.00 -7.49 9.64
CA LYS A 174 1.92 -8.80 10.31
C LYS A 174 0.88 -8.85 11.43
N GLY A 175 0.01 -7.86 11.50
CA GLY A 175 -1.14 -7.82 12.40
C GLY A 175 -2.28 -7.08 11.71
N ASP A 176 -3.34 -6.78 12.45
CA ASP A 176 -4.47 -6.04 11.87
C ASP A 176 -4.03 -4.64 11.47
N SER A 177 -4.19 -4.33 10.20
CA SER A 177 -3.70 -3.08 9.63
C SER A 177 -4.34 -2.78 8.29
N LEU A 178 -4.45 -1.50 7.97
CA LEU A 178 -4.86 -1.05 6.66
C LEU A 178 -3.63 -0.78 5.78
N GLU A 179 -3.72 -1.11 4.50
CA GLU A 179 -2.77 -0.72 3.47
C GLU A 179 -3.46 0.15 2.42
N LEU A 180 -3.04 1.41 2.32
CA LEU A 180 -3.40 2.33 1.24
C LEU A 180 -2.38 2.22 0.10
N LEU A 181 -2.85 1.82 -1.07
CA LEU A 181 -2.10 1.94 -2.32
C LEU A 181 -2.58 3.17 -3.09
N LEU A 182 -1.64 4.00 -3.52
CA LEU A 182 -1.93 5.23 -4.23
C LEU A 182 -0.91 5.44 -5.36
N ASP A 183 -1.38 5.45 -6.59
CA ASP A 183 -0.64 5.84 -7.80
C ASP A 183 -1.00 7.31 -8.08
N VAL A 184 -0.01 8.21 -7.97
CA VAL A 184 -0.23 9.66 -8.09
C VAL A 184 0.05 10.25 -9.46
N ASP A 185 0.51 9.46 -10.42
CA ASP A 185 0.62 9.84 -11.83
C ASP A 185 -0.12 8.84 -12.74
N LEU A 186 -1.36 8.49 -12.35
CA LEU A 186 -2.23 7.55 -13.06
C LEU A 186 -2.26 7.78 -14.59
N GLY A 187 -2.18 9.05 -15.00
CA GLY A 187 -2.17 9.42 -16.41
C GLY A 187 -0.83 9.25 -17.12
N GLY A 188 0.28 9.51 -16.42
CA GLY A 188 1.64 9.46 -16.96
C GLY A 188 2.11 8.04 -17.26
N ASP A 189 1.71 7.06 -16.46
CA ASP A 189 2.11 5.65 -16.62
C ASP A 189 0.93 4.67 -16.54
N PHE A 190 -0.25 5.07 -17.01
CA PHE A 190 -1.48 4.26 -17.01
C PHE A 190 -1.33 2.82 -17.53
N ALA A 191 -0.34 2.49 -18.36
CA ALA A 191 -0.15 1.12 -18.86
C ALA A 191 1.05 0.38 -18.21
N ASP A 192 1.78 1.01 -17.28
CA ASP A 192 2.93 0.39 -16.65
C ASP A 192 2.50 -0.53 -15.49
N ALA A 193 2.89 -1.80 -15.61
CA ALA A 193 2.56 -2.86 -14.68
C ALA A 193 3.62 -3.03 -13.57
N LYS A 194 4.48 -2.02 -13.38
CA LYS A 194 5.55 -2.03 -12.39
C LYS A 194 5.45 -0.80 -11.51
N LEU A 195 5.76 -1.02 -10.24
CA LEU A 195 5.90 0.09 -9.28
C LEU A 195 6.95 1.10 -9.73
N SER A 196 6.59 2.37 -9.67
CA SER A 196 7.39 3.55 -9.99
C SER A 196 7.65 4.40 -8.72
N GLY A 197 8.15 5.63 -8.90
CA GLY A 197 8.47 6.55 -7.77
C GLY A 197 7.26 7.34 -7.25
N ASP A 198 6.15 7.24 -7.94
CA ASP A 198 4.85 7.87 -7.71
C ASP A 198 3.78 6.86 -7.27
N ASP A 199 4.17 5.59 -7.14
CA ASP A 199 3.39 4.55 -6.48
C ASP A 199 3.72 4.42 -4.99
N TYR A 200 2.70 4.59 -4.16
CA TYR A 200 2.83 4.58 -2.71
C TYR A 200 2.13 3.36 -2.10
N GLN A 201 2.75 2.80 -1.06
CA GLN A 201 2.13 1.85 -0.13
C GLN A 201 2.30 2.40 1.28
N LEU A 202 1.21 2.89 1.85
CA LEU A 202 1.15 3.42 3.22
C LEU A 202 0.35 2.47 4.11
N GLY A 203 0.94 2.10 5.24
CA GLY A 203 0.28 1.31 6.27
C GLY A 203 -0.24 2.16 7.40
N LEU A 204 -1.43 1.80 7.89
CA LEU A 204 -2.08 2.39 9.04
C LEU A 204 -2.40 1.26 10.02
N SER A 205 -1.83 1.35 11.21
CA SER A 205 -2.05 0.39 12.29
C SER A 205 -2.99 0.99 13.32
N PRO A 206 -4.03 0.26 13.78
CA PRO A 206 -4.85 0.68 14.91
C PRO A 206 -4.09 0.59 16.25
N GLY A 207 -2.89 0.00 16.25
CA GLY A 207 -2.18 -0.37 17.47
C GLY A 207 -2.86 -1.52 18.20
N ASP A 208 -2.38 -1.83 19.40
CA ASP A 208 -3.03 -2.77 20.30
C ASP A 208 -4.18 -2.05 21.02
N LEU A 209 -5.42 -2.27 20.56
CA LEU A 209 -6.62 -1.65 21.13
C LEU A 209 -7.03 -2.24 22.48
N GLU A 210 -6.47 -3.39 22.90
CA GLU A 210 -6.75 -4.00 24.19
C GLU A 210 -5.84 -3.43 25.27
N THR A 211 -4.54 -3.32 25.00
CA THR A 211 -3.56 -2.82 25.97
C THR A 211 -3.23 -1.34 25.81
N GLY A 212 -3.51 -0.76 24.64
CA GLY A 212 -3.08 0.58 24.23
C GLY A 212 -1.61 0.66 23.83
N ASN A 213 -0.88 -0.46 23.75
CA ASN A 213 0.54 -0.50 23.44
C ASN A 213 0.93 -1.71 22.56
N PRO A 214 1.41 -1.50 21.31
CA PRO A 214 1.78 -0.21 20.73
C PRO A 214 0.55 0.68 20.46
N PRO A 215 0.71 2.02 20.50
CA PRO A 215 -0.34 2.93 20.07
C PRO A 215 -0.56 2.82 18.54
N PRO A 216 -1.64 3.44 18.02
CA PRO A 216 -1.82 3.60 16.59
C PRO A 216 -0.57 4.20 15.91
N GLY A 217 -0.27 3.74 14.69
CA GLY A 217 0.98 4.08 14.02
C GLY A 217 0.95 3.87 12.52
N THR A 218 1.98 4.34 11.82
CA THR A 218 2.03 4.31 10.35
C THR A 218 3.41 3.93 9.84
N TYR A 219 3.45 3.43 8.61
CA TYR A 219 4.70 3.17 7.91
C TYR A 219 4.53 3.24 6.41
N LEU A 220 5.42 3.95 5.72
CA LEU A 220 5.49 4.01 4.27
C LEU A 220 6.48 2.94 3.78
N TRP A 221 6.01 1.98 2.97
CA TRP A 221 6.85 0.93 2.40
C TRP A 221 7.31 1.19 0.97
N PHE A 222 6.52 1.96 0.21
CA PHE A 222 6.83 2.40 -1.15
C PHE A 222 6.52 3.89 -1.31
N PRO A 223 7.34 4.61 -2.10
CA PRO A 223 8.52 4.12 -2.83
C PRO A 223 9.69 3.79 -1.89
N LYS A 224 10.55 2.83 -2.27
CA LYS A 224 11.54 2.22 -1.37
C LYS A 224 12.60 3.20 -0.85
N ASP A 225 12.96 4.19 -1.65
CA ASP A 225 13.92 5.25 -1.32
C ASP A 225 13.38 6.24 -0.28
N ARG A 226 12.06 6.23 -0.04
CA ARG A 226 11.36 7.07 0.95
C ARG A 226 10.77 6.27 2.12
N ALA A 227 11.05 4.98 2.20
CA ALA A 227 10.46 4.11 3.21
C ALA A 227 10.81 4.55 4.63
N GLY A 228 9.83 4.52 5.53
CA GLY A 228 9.95 4.99 6.90
C GLY A 228 8.63 5.45 7.50
N VAL A 229 8.67 6.04 8.69
CA VAL A 229 7.48 6.64 9.30
C VAL A 229 7.25 8.02 8.70
N PRO A 230 6.15 8.26 7.96
CA PRO A 230 5.88 9.57 7.36
C PRO A 230 5.52 10.60 8.45
N ALA A 231 6.02 11.82 8.29
CA ALA A 231 5.72 12.91 9.22
C ALA A 231 4.29 13.44 9.02
N GLY A 232 3.62 13.77 10.12
CA GLY A 232 2.34 14.49 10.09
C GLY A 232 1.11 13.63 9.81
N VAL A 233 1.25 12.33 9.52
CA VAL A 233 0.09 11.43 9.44
C VAL A 233 -0.48 11.24 10.84
N ALA A 234 -1.75 11.65 11.01
CA ALA A 234 -2.50 11.38 12.22
C ALA A 234 -3.33 10.12 12.01
N VAL A 235 -3.32 9.22 12.99
CA VAL A 235 -4.12 7.99 12.98
C VAL A 235 -4.66 7.76 14.38
N SER A 236 -5.95 7.48 14.46
CA SER A 236 -6.67 7.18 15.70
C SER A 236 -7.57 5.97 15.48
N ALA A 237 -7.74 5.15 16.50
CA ALA A 237 -8.58 3.97 16.41
C ALA A 237 -9.31 3.71 17.74
N LYS A 238 -10.51 3.15 17.66
CA LYS A 238 -11.34 2.80 18.84
C LYS A 238 -11.94 1.41 18.66
N PRO A 239 -11.99 0.58 19.71
CA PRO A 239 -12.71 -0.69 19.64
C PRO A 239 -14.21 -0.46 19.49
N THR A 240 -14.87 -1.34 18.75
CA THR A 240 -16.34 -1.44 18.69
C THR A 240 -16.79 -2.80 19.25
N GLY A 241 -18.10 -3.07 19.24
CA GLY A 241 -18.62 -4.36 19.70
C GLY A 241 -18.15 -5.55 18.85
N ASP A 242 -18.03 -5.35 17.55
CA ASP A 242 -17.78 -6.41 16.55
C ASP A 242 -16.50 -6.15 15.73
N GLY A 243 -15.59 -5.31 16.23
CA GLY A 243 -14.36 -4.92 15.53
C GLY A 243 -13.79 -3.61 16.07
N TYR A 244 -13.48 -2.67 15.17
CA TYR A 244 -12.88 -1.39 15.54
C TYR A 244 -13.10 -0.33 14.47
N THR A 245 -12.84 0.93 14.79
CA THR A 245 -12.80 2.04 13.85
C THR A 245 -11.37 2.53 13.68
N VAL A 246 -11.06 3.05 12.49
CA VAL A 246 -9.82 3.77 12.21
C VAL A 246 -10.17 5.08 11.53
N GLU A 247 -9.60 6.17 12.00
CA GLU A 247 -9.59 7.46 11.30
C GLU A 247 -8.16 7.88 11.01
N ALA A 248 -7.94 8.47 9.84
CA ALA A 248 -6.65 9.00 9.46
C ALA A 248 -6.77 10.35 8.75
N ALA A 249 -5.82 11.24 9.04
CA ALA A 249 -5.51 12.40 8.22
C ALA A 249 -4.09 12.23 7.68
N ILE A 250 -3.97 12.15 6.35
CA ILE A 250 -2.72 11.92 5.64
C ILE A 250 -2.38 13.19 4.86
N PRO A 251 -1.35 13.94 5.25
CA PRO A 251 -0.97 15.14 4.51
C PRO A 251 -0.60 14.82 3.07
N TRP A 252 -1.09 15.59 2.10
CA TRP A 252 -0.76 15.40 0.68
C TRP A 252 0.74 15.49 0.39
N ALA A 253 1.48 16.19 1.26
CA ALA A 253 2.94 16.25 1.24
C ALA A 253 3.63 14.88 1.41
N VAL A 254 2.97 13.89 2.03
CA VAL A 254 3.46 12.49 2.09
C VAL A 254 3.60 11.92 0.68
N PHE A 255 2.69 12.30 -0.21
CA PHE A 255 2.64 11.83 -1.60
C PHE A 255 3.25 12.81 -2.60
N GLY A 256 3.71 13.98 -2.14
CA GLY A 256 4.18 15.05 -3.03
C GLY A 256 3.09 15.64 -3.93
N VAL A 257 1.82 15.50 -3.54
CA VAL A 257 0.66 15.92 -4.32
C VAL A 257 0.22 17.32 -3.92
N THR A 258 -0.17 18.13 -4.90
CA THR A 258 -1.04 19.30 -4.67
C THR A 258 -2.44 18.91 -5.13
N PRO A 259 -3.40 18.71 -4.22
CA PRO A 259 -4.70 18.19 -4.59
C PRO A 259 -5.50 19.24 -5.37
N ALA A 260 -6.33 18.78 -6.29
CA ALA A 260 -7.30 19.60 -6.99
C ALA A 260 -8.57 18.79 -7.23
N VAL A 261 -9.71 19.47 -7.30
CA VAL A 261 -10.96 18.85 -7.72
C VAL A 261 -10.77 18.14 -9.06
N ASN A 262 -11.36 16.95 -9.17
CA ASN A 262 -11.26 16.01 -10.29
C ASN A 262 -9.87 15.40 -10.51
N SER A 263 -8.92 15.57 -9.57
CA SER A 263 -7.68 14.77 -9.59
C SER A 263 -8.01 13.28 -9.49
N ARG A 264 -7.26 12.46 -10.22
CA ARG A 264 -7.49 11.01 -10.34
C ARG A 264 -6.22 10.27 -9.95
N PHE A 265 -6.40 9.21 -9.16
CA PHE A 265 -5.32 8.39 -8.61
C PHE A 265 -5.62 6.92 -8.86
N GLY A 266 -4.61 6.09 -9.11
CA GLY A 266 -4.78 4.65 -8.92
C GLY A 266 -4.93 4.37 -7.42
N PHE A 267 -5.84 3.49 -7.03
CA PHE A 267 -6.23 3.35 -5.62
C PHE A 267 -6.61 1.93 -5.25
N ALA A 268 -6.11 1.47 -4.11
CA ALA A 268 -6.68 0.33 -3.39
C ALA A 268 -6.55 0.56 -1.89
N LEU A 269 -7.55 0.12 -1.13
CA LEU A 269 -7.47 0.04 0.32
C LEU A 269 -7.65 -1.41 0.72
N SER A 270 -6.72 -1.93 1.49
CA SER A 270 -6.71 -3.32 1.93
C SER A 270 -6.66 -3.41 3.43
N LEU A 271 -7.22 -4.48 3.98
CA LEU A 271 -7.28 -4.77 5.40
C LEU A 271 -6.63 -6.13 5.65
N SER A 272 -5.46 -6.10 6.28
CA SER A 272 -4.76 -7.27 6.80
C SER A 272 -5.42 -7.74 8.09
N ASP A 273 -5.41 -9.04 8.29
CA ASP A 273 -6.04 -9.69 9.44
C ASP A 273 -5.06 -10.65 10.14
N ASN A 274 -5.16 -10.71 11.46
CA ASN A 274 -4.44 -11.63 12.33
C ASN A 274 -5.24 -12.02 13.58
N ASP A 275 -5.86 -13.19 13.55
CA ASP A 275 -6.48 -13.83 14.72
C ASP A 275 -5.45 -14.46 15.69
N ASN A 276 -4.19 -14.60 15.28
CA ASN A 276 -3.17 -15.25 16.11
C ASN A 276 -2.58 -14.28 17.12
N THR A 277 -3.26 -14.11 18.25
CA THR A 277 -2.80 -13.29 19.39
C THR A 277 -1.42 -13.66 19.96
N ALA A 278 -0.87 -14.84 19.61
CA ALA A 278 0.44 -15.30 20.05
C ALA A 278 1.56 -15.10 19.01
N ALA A 279 1.25 -14.66 17.79
CA ALA A 279 2.23 -14.49 16.72
C ALA A 279 1.96 -13.26 15.84
N ALA A 280 3.04 -12.73 15.26
CA ALA A 280 2.96 -11.70 14.23
C ALA A 280 2.90 -12.38 12.86
N GLU A 281 1.70 -12.49 12.30
CA GLU A 281 1.43 -13.15 11.03
C GLU A 281 0.32 -12.40 10.30
N GLN A 282 0.52 -12.14 9.00
CA GLN A 282 -0.59 -11.75 8.15
C GLN A 282 -1.33 -13.03 7.77
N GLN A 283 -2.53 -13.24 8.31
CA GLN A 283 -3.28 -14.47 8.10
C GLN A 283 -4.16 -14.42 6.86
N SER A 284 -4.82 -13.28 6.63
CA SER A 284 -5.60 -13.00 5.43
C SER A 284 -5.47 -11.52 5.05
N MET A 285 -5.95 -11.18 3.85
CA MET A 285 -6.16 -9.79 3.47
C MET A 285 -7.36 -9.67 2.55
N VAL A 286 -8.25 -8.73 2.87
CA VAL A 286 -9.31 -8.26 1.97
C VAL A 286 -8.96 -6.89 1.39
N SER A 287 -9.55 -6.54 0.26
CA SER A 287 -9.28 -5.31 -0.48
C SER A 287 -10.56 -4.73 -1.08
N THR A 288 -10.51 -3.47 -1.48
CA THR A 288 -11.55 -2.83 -2.29
C THR A 288 -11.64 -3.39 -3.70
N VAL A 289 -10.58 -4.05 -4.18
CA VAL A 289 -10.44 -4.55 -5.55
C VAL A 289 -9.87 -5.98 -5.56
N ASN A 290 -10.57 -6.92 -6.22
CA ASN A 290 -10.17 -8.33 -6.25
C ASN A 290 -8.96 -8.64 -7.15
N THR A 291 -8.62 -7.76 -8.10
CA THR A 291 -7.46 -7.91 -8.96
C THR A 291 -6.18 -7.45 -8.30
N ARG A 292 -6.25 -6.80 -7.12
CA ARG A 292 -5.13 -6.11 -6.48
C ARG A 292 -3.89 -6.99 -6.41
N LYS A 293 -2.81 -6.51 -7.03
CA LYS A 293 -1.44 -6.97 -6.85
C LYS A 293 -0.59 -5.77 -6.47
N LEU A 294 0.12 -5.85 -5.34
CA LEU A 294 0.96 -4.75 -4.87
C LEU A 294 1.97 -4.29 -5.92
N THR A 295 2.59 -5.21 -6.66
CA THR A 295 3.69 -4.89 -7.57
C THR A 295 3.23 -4.43 -8.95
N ASP A 296 1.92 -4.35 -9.20
CA ASP A 296 1.33 -4.04 -10.49
C ASP A 296 0.18 -3.02 -10.31
N PRO A 297 0.47 -1.71 -10.41
CA PRO A 297 -0.51 -0.63 -10.29
C PRO A 297 -1.68 -0.71 -11.27
N THR A 298 -1.48 -1.37 -12.42
CA THR A 298 -2.56 -1.55 -13.41
C THR A 298 -3.71 -2.39 -12.90
N THR A 299 -3.51 -3.11 -11.80
CA THR A 299 -4.51 -3.96 -11.16
C THR A 299 -5.32 -3.27 -10.06
N TRP A 300 -4.97 -2.01 -9.71
CA TRP A 300 -5.66 -1.23 -8.68
C TRP A 300 -6.92 -0.56 -9.24
N GLY A 301 -7.76 -0.02 -8.36
CA GLY A 301 -8.94 0.76 -8.72
C GLY A 301 -8.61 2.22 -9.04
N THR A 302 -9.62 3.09 -8.99
CA THR A 302 -9.44 4.53 -9.22
C THR A 302 -10.14 5.34 -8.14
N LEU A 303 -9.44 6.35 -7.64
CA LEU A 303 -9.96 7.37 -6.74
C LEU A 303 -10.09 8.70 -7.51
N VAL A 304 -11.18 9.42 -7.27
CA VAL A 304 -11.40 10.79 -7.78
C VAL A 304 -11.66 11.73 -6.61
N LEU A 305 -10.98 12.87 -6.60
CA LEU A 305 -11.29 13.97 -5.68
C LEU A 305 -12.51 14.73 -6.21
N GLY A 306 -13.62 14.67 -5.48
CA GLY A 306 -14.84 15.40 -5.76
C GLY A 306 -14.82 16.84 -5.26
N GLU A 307 -15.87 17.58 -5.62
CA GLU A 307 -16.22 18.87 -5.01
C GLU A 307 -16.71 18.71 -3.57
#